data_AF-A0A6C2U9L9-F1
#
_entry.id   AF-A0A6C2U9L9-F1
#
_cell.length_a   1.000
_cell.length_b   1.000
_cell.length_c   1.000
_cell.angle_alpha   90.00
_cell.angle_beta   90.00
_cell.angle_gamma   90.00
#
_symmetry.space_group_name_H-M   'P 1'
#
loop_
_entity.id
_entity.type
_entity.pdbx_description
1 polymer ?
#
loop_
_entity_poly.entity_id
_entity_poly.type
_entity_poly.pdbx_seq_one_letter_code
_entity_poly.pdbx_strand_id
1 'polypeptide(L)'
;MMNTPKLLLAVVLASTLHEGNAITVSDIVDDVTLGSYSNFHNNLFVSTGHSRGFSHNAGLREPAYQHDLARDYIASNLVAMGYDTQLDPFHFEFDGYQYTNCNNVVAIKPGLSGTNILVIGAHYDTADLGNTDAPVTNTCPGADDNASGVAALLEIATVVKEYTFRDTIYFIAFDGEEKGLAGSTHFVDTHTTDDPSETNAILRSTIEGMISVDMIAFNLDTTPDTLHVEADPNPVRNGLIQAITNHTGIGIIELPHIGASDHAPFHDAGIDTVLIFEGDFMDLSTGYPLILNTIMHSDMDSTDTPGVMDYDICTEVSRAIAHFLCDQAGVIPPATLEPAIEGESTLEVRWQSSPGVDYTLYGADSLLQTNGWDFIQHIPATNTTTELAVELDLTTVTQRMFKVLGE
;
A
#
# COMPACT_ATOMS: atom_id res chain seq x y z
N MET A 1 -6.39 11.84 26.60
CA MET A 1 -5.88 10.48 26.78
C MET A 1 -6.40 9.68 25.61
N MET A 2 -5.62 9.60 24.54
CA MET A 2 -5.94 8.76 23.38
C MET A 2 -5.94 7.31 23.87
N ASN A 3 -7.01 6.57 23.59
CA ASN A 3 -7.03 5.13 23.82
C ASN A 3 -6.07 4.51 22.81
N THR A 4 -4.91 4.07 23.25
CA THR A 4 -4.07 3.15 22.46
C THR A 4 -4.94 1.94 22.12
N PRO A 5 -5.12 1.59 20.83
CA PRO A 5 -5.93 0.44 20.46
C PRO A 5 -5.27 -0.84 20.99
N LYS A 6 -5.85 -1.46 22.02
CA LYS A 6 -5.39 -2.76 22.52
C LYS A 6 -5.89 -3.87 21.60
N LEU A 7 -5.04 -4.32 20.67
CA LEU A 7 -5.42 -5.32 19.67
C LEU A 7 -5.41 -6.75 20.23
N LEU A 8 -6.58 -7.40 20.24
CA LEU A 8 -6.78 -8.79 20.67
C LEU A 8 -6.05 -9.77 19.74
N LEU A 9 -4.89 -10.29 20.15
CA LEU A 9 -4.04 -11.07 19.25
C LEU A 9 -4.38 -12.57 19.18
N ALA A 10 -5.14 -13.13 20.14
CA ALA A 10 -5.69 -14.50 20.05
C ALA A 10 -6.70 -14.80 21.18
N VAL A 11 -7.60 -15.77 20.96
CA VAL A 11 -8.44 -16.40 21.99
C VAL A 11 -8.36 -17.92 21.80
N VAL A 12 -7.78 -18.64 22.77
CA VAL A 12 -7.74 -20.12 22.71
C VAL A 12 -8.97 -20.72 23.37
N LEU A 13 -9.65 -21.60 22.64
CA LEU A 13 -10.67 -22.52 23.14
C LEU A 13 -10.00 -23.87 23.41
N ALA A 14 -9.91 -24.28 24.68
CA ALA A 14 -9.41 -25.60 25.04
C ALA A 14 -10.38 -26.71 24.59
N SER A 15 -10.40 -27.06 23.29
CA SER A 15 -10.93 -28.36 22.83
C SER A 15 -10.46 -28.85 21.46
N THR A 16 -9.75 -28.09 20.63
CA THR A 16 -9.09 -28.63 19.41
C THR A 16 -7.99 -27.69 18.96
N LEU A 17 -6.76 -28.19 18.90
CA LEU A 17 -5.55 -27.43 18.59
C LEU A 17 -5.10 -27.79 17.17
N HIS A 18 -4.81 -26.79 16.35
CA HIS A 18 -4.09 -26.98 15.08
C HIS A 18 -2.66 -26.47 15.28
N GLU A 19 -1.68 -27.30 14.91
CA GLU A 19 -0.30 -26.88 14.70
C GLU A 19 -0.31 -25.86 13.56
N GLY A 20 -0.01 -24.60 13.86
CA GLY A 20 0.16 -23.55 12.85
C GLY A 20 1.61 -23.08 12.89
N ASN A 21 2.32 -23.18 11.77
CA ASN A 21 3.65 -22.57 11.62
C ASN A 21 3.55 -21.04 11.81
N ALA A 22 4.63 -20.41 12.26
CA ALA A 22 4.73 -18.94 12.27
C ALA A 22 4.56 -18.39 10.85
N ILE A 23 3.66 -17.41 10.68
CA ILE A 23 3.42 -16.74 9.40
C ILE A 23 4.70 -16.02 8.95
N THR A 24 5.15 -16.31 7.74
CA THR A 24 6.28 -15.63 7.09
C THR A 24 5.77 -14.50 6.19
N VAL A 25 6.64 -13.56 5.80
CA VAL A 25 6.30 -12.55 4.78
C VAL A 25 5.90 -13.22 3.47
N SER A 26 6.53 -14.34 3.10
CA SER A 26 6.13 -15.13 1.92
C SER A 26 4.68 -15.62 2.02
N ASP A 27 4.24 -16.12 3.18
CA ASP A 27 2.86 -16.56 3.36
C ASP A 27 1.85 -15.41 3.20
N ILE A 28 2.27 -14.17 3.49
CA ILE A 28 1.44 -12.97 3.28
C ILE A 28 1.37 -12.64 1.79
N VAL A 29 2.52 -12.50 1.14
CA VAL A 29 2.55 -12.01 -0.25
C VAL A 29 2.11 -13.05 -1.27
N ASP A 30 2.07 -14.34 -0.91
CA ASP A 30 1.48 -15.41 -1.72
C ASP A 30 -0.04 -15.24 -1.91
N ASP A 31 -0.72 -14.43 -1.06
CA ASP A 31 -2.12 -14.06 -1.23
C ASP A 31 -2.33 -12.97 -2.30
N VAL A 32 -1.25 -12.40 -2.88
CA VAL A 32 -1.34 -11.55 -4.08
C VAL A 32 -1.71 -12.42 -5.28
N THR A 33 -2.88 -12.17 -5.86
CA THR A 33 -3.40 -12.97 -6.97
C THR A 33 -3.76 -12.13 -8.19
N LEU A 34 -3.49 -12.69 -9.36
CA LEU A 34 -3.94 -12.14 -10.65
C LEU A 34 -5.47 -11.90 -10.66
N GLY A 35 -6.25 -12.80 -10.06
CA GLY A 35 -7.71 -12.68 -10.03
C GLY A 35 -8.21 -11.48 -9.23
N SER A 36 -7.59 -11.19 -8.09
CA SER A 36 -7.95 -10.04 -7.26
C SER A 36 -7.44 -8.74 -7.88
N TYR A 37 -6.17 -8.69 -8.31
CA TYR A 37 -5.59 -7.57 -9.03
C TYR A 37 -6.43 -7.16 -10.26
N SER A 38 -6.68 -8.11 -11.17
CA SER A 38 -7.45 -7.83 -12.39
C SER A 38 -8.90 -7.45 -12.10
N ASN A 39 -9.49 -7.92 -10.99
CA ASN A 39 -10.80 -7.45 -10.58
C ASN A 39 -10.79 -5.97 -10.18
N PHE A 40 -9.78 -5.50 -9.42
CA PHE A 40 -9.66 -4.06 -9.14
C PHE A 40 -9.46 -3.26 -10.42
N HIS A 41 -8.50 -3.68 -11.24
CA HIS A 41 -8.16 -3.02 -12.50
C HIS A 41 -9.36 -2.83 -13.43
N ASN A 42 -10.12 -3.90 -13.68
CA ASN A 42 -11.27 -3.87 -14.60
C ASN A 42 -12.43 -2.98 -14.11
N ASN A 43 -12.47 -2.62 -12.82
CA ASN A 43 -13.50 -1.74 -12.25
C ASN A 43 -13.09 -0.25 -12.23
N LEU A 44 -11.90 0.08 -12.75
CA LEU A 44 -11.40 1.46 -12.81
C LEU A 44 -11.71 2.14 -14.15
N PHE A 45 -12.73 1.71 -14.91
CA PHE A 45 -13.09 2.32 -16.19
C PHE A 45 -11.94 2.30 -17.23
N VAL A 46 -11.38 1.12 -17.47
CA VAL A 46 -10.17 0.91 -18.29
C VAL A 46 -10.43 0.42 -19.73
N SER A 47 -11.69 0.27 -20.13
CA SER A 47 -12.09 -0.15 -21.50
C SER A 47 -12.16 1.03 -22.48
N THR A 48 -12.10 0.74 -23.78
CA THR A 48 -12.21 1.74 -24.85
C THR A 48 -13.47 2.59 -24.68
N GLY A 49 -13.32 3.91 -24.78
CA GLY A 49 -14.43 4.86 -24.62
C GLY A 49 -14.66 5.33 -23.18
N HIS A 50 -13.84 4.89 -22.22
CA HIS A 50 -13.83 5.41 -20.86
C HIS A 50 -12.76 6.49 -20.65
N SER A 51 -12.89 7.27 -19.58
CA SER A 51 -11.87 8.20 -19.11
C SER A 51 -12.08 8.59 -17.65
N ARG A 52 -10.99 8.73 -16.89
CA ARG A 52 -11.02 9.31 -15.54
C ARG A 52 -10.41 10.72 -15.54
N GLY A 53 -10.59 11.47 -16.62
CA GLY A 53 -10.11 12.83 -16.75
C GLY A 53 -11.10 13.89 -16.23
N PHE A 54 -10.86 15.15 -16.60
CA PHE A 54 -11.66 16.28 -16.15
C PHE A 54 -12.64 16.77 -17.23
N SER A 55 -13.71 17.42 -16.80
CA SER A 55 -14.68 18.06 -17.70
C SER A 55 -14.04 19.15 -18.56
N HIS A 56 -14.63 19.46 -19.72
CA HIS A 56 -14.08 20.40 -20.70
C HIS A 56 -14.78 21.76 -20.75
N ASN A 57 -15.19 22.28 -19.60
CA ASN A 57 -15.86 23.57 -19.53
C ASN A 57 -14.85 24.74 -19.59
N ALA A 58 -15.28 25.87 -20.15
CA ALA A 58 -14.44 27.07 -20.27
C ALA A 58 -14.05 27.60 -18.87
N GLY A 59 -12.74 27.66 -18.59
CA GLY A 59 -12.14 28.27 -17.40
C GLY A 59 -12.28 27.49 -16.08
N LEU A 60 -13.33 26.68 -15.90
CA LEU A 60 -13.53 25.81 -14.74
C LEU A 60 -13.55 24.34 -15.17
N ARG A 61 -12.78 23.50 -14.49
CA ARG A 61 -12.62 22.07 -14.75
C ARG A 61 -12.96 21.32 -13.47
N GLU A 62 -13.82 20.32 -13.61
CA GLU A 62 -14.32 19.47 -12.52
C GLU A 62 -14.10 18.00 -12.91
N PRO A 63 -13.85 17.09 -11.96
CA PRO A 63 -13.87 15.65 -12.20
C PRO A 63 -15.01 15.20 -13.10
N ALA A 64 -14.71 14.40 -14.13
CA ALA A 64 -15.75 13.81 -14.95
C ALA A 64 -16.51 12.70 -14.19
N TYR A 65 -17.63 12.24 -14.74
CA TYR A 65 -18.47 11.24 -14.08
C TYR A 65 -17.71 9.95 -13.71
N GLN A 66 -16.90 9.41 -14.63
CA GLN A 66 -16.13 8.19 -14.40
C GLN A 66 -14.93 8.40 -13.48
N HIS A 67 -14.37 9.61 -13.45
CA HIS A 67 -13.36 10.02 -12.47
C HIS A 67 -13.92 9.92 -11.04
N ASP A 68 -15.08 10.53 -10.79
CA ASP A 68 -15.75 10.47 -9.48
C ASP A 68 -16.10 9.02 -9.09
N LEU A 69 -16.58 8.21 -10.04
CA LEU A 69 -16.88 6.80 -9.78
C LEU A 69 -15.61 5.99 -9.47
N ALA A 70 -14.48 6.28 -10.10
CA ALA A 70 -13.21 5.63 -9.80
C ALA A 70 -12.74 5.99 -8.38
N ARG A 71 -12.78 7.29 -8.01
CA ARG A 71 -12.50 7.74 -6.63
C ARG A 71 -13.38 7.01 -5.62
N ASP A 72 -14.70 6.99 -5.86
CA ASP A 72 -15.66 6.37 -4.95
C ASP A 72 -15.46 4.85 -4.86
N TYR A 73 -15.07 4.20 -5.96
CA TYR A 73 -14.71 2.78 -5.98
C TYR A 73 -13.47 2.49 -5.12
N ILE A 74 -12.40 3.27 -5.29
CA ILE A 74 -11.16 3.14 -4.52
C ILE A 74 -11.45 3.34 -3.02
N ALA A 75 -12.10 4.46 -2.67
CA ALA A 75 -12.43 4.79 -1.29
C ALA A 75 -13.33 3.73 -0.64
N SER A 76 -14.37 3.26 -1.35
CA SER A 76 -15.29 2.26 -0.81
C SER A 76 -14.63 0.92 -0.58
N ASN A 77 -13.70 0.50 -1.44
CA ASN A 77 -12.94 -0.74 -1.25
C ASN A 77 -12.02 -0.63 -0.02
N LEU A 78 -11.28 0.47 0.14
CA LEU A 78 -10.41 0.68 1.30
C LEU A 78 -11.21 0.74 2.61
N VAL A 79 -12.37 1.41 2.62
CA VAL A 79 -13.31 1.38 3.77
C VAL A 79 -13.82 -0.03 4.04
N ALA A 80 -14.20 -0.79 3.01
CA ALA A 80 -14.69 -2.16 3.16
C ALA A 80 -13.61 -3.13 3.69
N MET A 81 -12.33 -2.83 3.43
CA MET A 81 -11.18 -3.53 4.01
C MET A 81 -10.90 -3.15 5.46
N GLY A 82 -11.57 -2.12 6.00
CA GLY A 82 -11.44 -1.67 7.38
C GLY A 82 -10.39 -0.59 7.61
N TYR A 83 -9.86 0.04 6.55
CA TYR A 83 -8.90 1.14 6.68
C TYR A 83 -9.57 2.45 7.12
N ASP A 84 -8.85 3.28 7.89
CA ASP A 84 -9.23 4.67 8.12
C ASP A 84 -9.01 5.44 6.81
N THR A 85 -10.09 5.63 6.05
CA THR A 85 -10.06 6.16 4.69
C THR A 85 -10.78 7.49 4.64
N GLN A 86 -10.12 8.51 4.07
CA GLN A 86 -10.64 9.86 3.96
C GLN A 86 -10.39 10.41 2.56
N LEU A 87 -11.31 11.26 2.11
CA LEU A 87 -11.06 12.12 0.94
C LEU A 87 -10.31 13.37 1.41
N ASP A 88 -9.29 13.75 0.66
CA ASP A 88 -8.48 14.94 0.89
C ASP A 88 -8.77 15.96 -0.23
N PRO A 89 -9.74 16.88 -0.01
CA PRO A 89 -10.25 17.76 -1.06
C PRO A 89 -9.33 18.94 -1.33
N PHE A 90 -9.16 19.29 -2.59
CA PHE A 90 -8.35 20.44 -3.02
C PHE A 90 -8.84 21.09 -4.31
N HIS A 91 -8.19 22.19 -4.67
CA HIS A 91 -8.37 22.91 -5.94
C HIS A 91 -7.03 23.50 -6.35
N PHE A 92 -6.83 23.68 -7.66
CA PHE A 92 -5.58 24.19 -8.21
C PHE A 92 -5.80 24.89 -9.55
N GLU A 93 -4.77 25.58 -10.03
CA GLU A 93 -4.75 26.18 -11.36
C GLU A 93 -3.69 25.48 -12.23
N PHE A 94 -4.08 25.05 -13.43
CA PHE A 94 -3.15 24.46 -14.40
C PHE A 94 -3.50 24.93 -15.81
N ASP A 95 -2.46 25.36 -16.55
CA ASP A 95 -2.54 25.89 -17.91
C ASP A 95 -3.70 26.90 -18.15
N GLY A 96 -3.94 27.77 -17.17
CA GLY A 96 -4.97 28.82 -17.22
C GLY A 96 -6.40 28.37 -16.91
N TYR A 97 -6.60 27.13 -16.45
CA TYR A 97 -7.89 26.61 -15.99
C TYR A 97 -7.88 26.39 -14.48
N GLN A 98 -9.02 26.62 -13.85
CA GLN A 98 -9.25 26.31 -12.44
C GLN A 98 -9.81 24.90 -12.32
N TYR A 99 -9.15 24.03 -11.57
CA TYR A 99 -9.60 22.69 -11.24
C TYR A 99 -10.18 22.69 -9.84
N THR A 100 -11.41 22.20 -9.68
CA THR A 100 -12.12 22.17 -8.39
C THR A 100 -12.70 20.80 -8.11
N ASN A 101 -13.14 20.58 -6.87
CA ASN A 101 -13.68 19.31 -6.38
C ASN A 101 -12.73 18.10 -6.59
N CYS A 102 -11.43 18.35 -6.68
CA CYS A 102 -10.39 17.32 -6.72
C CYS A 102 -10.26 16.68 -5.34
N ASN A 103 -9.94 15.39 -5.28
CA ASN A 103 -9.82 14.67 -4.03
C ASN A 103 -8.78 13.55 -4.13
N ASN A 104 -7.70 13.61 -3.34
CA ASN A 104 -6.93 12.40 -3.09
C ASN A 104 -7.78 11.43 -2.25
N VAL A 105 -7.57 10.12 -2.41
CA VAL A 105 -8.09 9.09 -1.50
C VAL A 105 -6.94 8.63 -0.61
N VAL A 106 -7.03 8.91 0.69
CA VAL A 106 -5.99 8.56 1.66
C VAL A 106 -6.53 7.49 2.60
N ALA A 107 -5.91 6.31 2.61
CA ALA A 107 -6.22 5.24 3.55
C ALA A 107 -5.03 4.90 4.43
N ILE A 108 -5.28 4.77 5.73
CA ILE A 108 -4.24 4.56 6.74
C ILE A 108 -4.39 3.17 7.34
N LYS A 109 -3.29 2.41 7.28
CA LYS A 109 -3.07 1.21 8.09
C LYS A 109 -2.18 1.57 9.28
N PRO A 110 -2.76 1.81 10.47
CA PRO A 110 -1.98 2.26 11.62
C PRO A 110 -0.96 1.18 12.04
N GLY A 111 0.27 1.63 12.26
CA GLY A 111 1.30 0.84 12.93
C GLY A 111 0.98 0.66 14.41
N LEU A 112 1.53 -0.39 15.02
CA LEU A 112 1.30 -0.70 16.43
C LEU A 112 2.12 0.19 17.36
N SER A 113 3.41 0.36 17.07
CA SER A 113 4.38 0.93 18.01
C SER A 113 5.43 1.83 17.37
N GLY A 114 5.60 1.73 16.04
CA GLY A 114 6.51 2.53 15.26
C GLY A 114 5.98 3.93 15.02
N THR A 115 6.91 4.88 14.89
CA THR A 115 6.61 6.26 14.50
C THR A 115 6.77 6.48 13.00
N ASN A 116 7.34 5.52 12.28
CA ASN A 116 7.62 5.68 10.87
C ASN A 116 6.37 5.47 10.02
N ILE A 117 6.40 6.06 8.84
CA ILE A 117 5.35 6.00 7.83
C ILE A 117 5.96 5.58 6.51
N LEU A 118 5.41 4.54 5.90
CA LEU A 118 5.65 4.19 4.51
C LEU A 118 4.43 4.59 3.68
N VAL A 119 4.67 5.25 2.56
CA VAL A 119 3.63 5.66 1.62
C VAL A 119 3.75 4.80 0.37
N ILE A 120 2.62 4.24 -0.08
CA ILE A 120 2.46 3.71 -1.43
C ILE A 120 1.42 4.57 -2.14
N GLY A 121 1.77 5.03 -3.34
CA GLY A 121 0.93 5.93 -4.12
C GLY A 121 0.84 5.54 -5.59
N ALA A 122 -0.30 5.88 -6.18
CA ALA A 122 -0.57 5.81 -7.61
C ALA A 122 -1.65 6.85 -7.92
N HIS A 123 -1.65 7.48 -9.09
CA HIS A 123 -2.73 8.39 -9.46
C HIS A 123 -3.89 7.65 -10.12
N TYR A 124 -5.09 8.13 -9.86
CA TYR A 124 -6.30 7.51 -10.42
C TYR A 124 -6.92 8.34 -11.55
N ASP A 125 -6.50 9.58 -11.77
CA ASP A 125 -6.90 10.35 -12.93
C ASP A 125 -6.24 9.82 -14.21
N THR A 126 -6.72 10.29 -15.36
CA THR A 126 -6.11 9.99 -16.66
C THR A 126 -5.80 11.28 -17.38
N ALA A 127 -4.84 11.23 -18.31
CA ALA A 127 -4.68 12.28 -19.29
C ALA A 127 -6.01 12.64 -19.96
N ASP A 128 -6.13 13.91 -20.30
CA ASP A 128 -7.17 14.38 -21.18
C ASP A 128 -6.52 14.66 -22.53
N LEU A 129 -6.95 13.93 -23.57
CA LEU A 129 -6.62 14.32 -24.93
C LEU A 129 -7.32 15.67 -25.18
N GLY A 130 -6.58 16.78 -25.10
CA GLY A 130 -7.03 18.09 -25.59
C GLY A 130 -7.30 19.15 -24.51
N ASN A 131 -6.43 20.17 -24.49
CA ASN A 131 -6.66 21.40 -23.74
C ASN A 131 -7.60 22.40 -24.47
N THR A 132 -8.64 21.91 -25.14
CA THR A 132 -9.52 22.73 -26.01
C THR A 132 -10.99 22.58 -25.62
N ASP A 133 -11.77 23.66 -25.77
CA ASP A 133 -13.24 23.72 -25.56
C ASP A 133 -14.05 22.85 -26.58
N ALA A 134 -13.47 21.75 -27.07
CA ALA A 134 -14.10 20.85 -28.04
C ALA A 134 -15.00 19.81 -27.34
N PRO A 135 -16.13 19.40 -27.96
CA PRO A 135 -17.00 18.38 -27.40
C PRO A 135 -16.30 17.00 -27.35
N VAL A 136 -16.51 16.32 -26.22
CA VAL A 136 -15.89 15.07 -25.78
C VAL A 136 -16.06 13.94 -26.80
N THR A 137 -14.99 13.65 -27.53
CA THR A 137 -14.73 12.32 -28.15
C THR A 137 -13.33 11.81 -27.80
N ASN A 138 -12.69 12.40 -26.79
CA ASN A 138 -11.30 12.14 -26.41
C ASN A 138 -11.32 11.31 -25.13
N THR A 139 -11.29 9.99 -25.30
CA THR A 139 -11.42 9.03 -24.20
C THR A 139 -10.06 8.44 -23.92
N CYS A 140 -9.46 8.74 -22.77
CA CYS A 140 -8.22 8.08 -22.34
C CYS A 140 -8.57 7.11 -21.21
N PRO A 141 -8.72 5.80 -21.47
CA PRO A 141 -9.12 4.86 -20.43
C PRO A 141 -8.02 4.66 -19.39
N GLY A 142 -6.76 4.91 -19.73
CA GLY A 142 -5.66 4.87 -18.77
C GLY A 142 -5.52 3.50 -18.11
N ALA A 143 -5.57 2.43 -18.90
CA ALA A 143 -5.53 1.08 -18.38
C ALA A 143 -4.17 0.80 -17.75
N ASP A 144 -3.09 1.11 -18.44
CA ASP A 144 -1.77 1.14 -17.88
C ASP A 144 -1.56 2.38 -17.02
N ASP A 145 -1.92 3.56 -17.54
CA ASP A 145 -1.60 4.87 -16.98
C ASP A 145 -2.85 5.56 -16.36
N ASN A 146 -3.09 5.47 -15.05
CA ASN A 146 -2.37 4.66 -14.08
C ASN A 146 -3.30 3.73 -13.28
N ALA A 147 -4.29 3.15 -13.97
CA ALA A 147 -5.14 2.14 -13.34
C ALA A 147 -4.34 0.90 -12.91
N SER A 148 -3.20 0.62 -13.54
CA SER A 148 -2.29 -0.47 -13.16
C SER A 148 -1.72 -0.26 -11.74
N GLY A 149 -1.17 0.92 -11.45
CA GLY A 149 -0.65 1.27 -10.12
C GLY A 149 -1.75 1.31 -9.06
N VAL A 150 -2.94 1.84 -9.39
CA VAL A 150 -4.09 1.84 -8.46
C VAL A 150 -4.57 0.41 -8.15
N ALA A 151 -4.57 -0.49 -9.14
CA ALA A 151 -4.91 -1.89 -8.93
C ALA A 151 -3.88 -2.59 -8.02
N ALA A 152 -2.59 -2.31 -8.19
CA ALA A 152 -1.54 -2.81 -7.31
C ALA A 152 -1.74 -2.30 -5.87
N LEU A 153 -2.01 -1.01 -5.69
CA LEU A 153 -2.29 -0.40 -4.40
C LEU A 153 -3.46 -1.10 -3.69
N LEU A 154 -4.58 -1.33 -4.38
CA LEU A 154 -5.76 -2.00 -3.82
C LEU A 154 -5.52 -3.49 -3.53
N GLU A 155 -4.74 -4.17 -4.37
CA GLU A 155 -4.39 -5.58 -4.17
C GLU A 155 -3.48 -5.76 -2.95
N ILE A 156 -2.43 -4.94 -2.85
CA ILE A 156 -1.52 -4.94 -1.71
C ILE A 156 -2.29 -4.61 -0.43
N ALA A 157 -3.17 -3.59 -0.47
CA ALA A 157 -4.04 -3.24 0.64
C ALA A 157 -4.96 -4.41 1.04
N THR A 158 -5.45 -5.21 0.08
CA THR A 158 -6.26 -6.41 0.37
C THR A 158 -5.46 -7.45 1.14
N VAL A 159 -4.23 -7.72 0.70
CA VAL A 159 -3.36 -8.75 1.27
C VAL A 159 -2.89 -8.38 2.67
N VAL A 160 -2.48 -7.13 2.88
CA VAL A 160 -1.91 -6.74 4.19
C VAL A 160 -2.95 -6.44 5.26
N LYS A 161 -4.24 -6.38 4.94
CA LYS A 161 -5.28 -5.85 5.85
C LYS A 161 -5.38 -6.62 7.17
N GLU A 162 -5.23 -7.94 7.16
CA GLU A 162 -5.37 -8.81 8.34
C GLU A 162 -4.11 -8.83 9.23
N TYR A 163 -3.01 -8.22 8.76
CA TYR A 163 -1.72 -8.23 9.45
C TYR A 163 -1.48 -6.95 10.23
N THR A 164 -0.69 -7.07 11.30
CA THR A 164 -0.26 -5.93 12.12
C THR A 164 1.19 -5.60 11.77
N PHE A 165 1.54 -4.32 11.78
CA PHE A 165 2.87 -3.83 11.42
C PHE A 165 3.41 -2.97 12.55
N ARG A 166 4.74 -2.88 12.67
CA ARG A 166 5.39 -1.92 13.57
C ARG A 166 5.02 -0.50 13.13
N ASP A 167 5.25 -0.19 11.86
CA ASP A 167 5.08 1.15 11.30
C ASP A 167 3.75 1.32 10.56
N THR A 168 3.39 2.57 10.32
CA THR A 168 2.15 2.93 9.64
C THR A 168 2.34 2.87 8.13
N ILE A 169 1.36 2.35 7.41
CA ILE A 169 1.35 2.34 5.95
C ILE A 169 0.22 3.24 5.45
N TYR A 170 0.54 4.18 4.57
CA TYR A 170 -0.41 5.04 3.88
C TYR A 170 -0.59 4.52 2.46
N PHE A 171 -1.82 4.27 2.07
CA PHE A 171 -2.23 3.99 0.70
C PHE A 171 -2.88 5.27 0.17
N ILE A 172 -2.28 5.90 -0.84
CA ILE A 172 -2.78 7.15 -1.39
C ILE A 172 -3.06 7.01 -2.89
N ALA A 173 -4.32 7.14 -3.28
CA ALA A 173 -4.67 7.33 -4.68
C ALA A 173 -4.70 8.84 -4.97
N PHE A 174 -3.73 9.33 -5.74
CA PHE A 174 -3.60 10.75 -6.05
C PHE A 174 -4.54 11.18 -7.18
N ASP A 175 -4.99 12.43 -7.10
CA ASP A 175 -5.79 13.08 -8.13
C ASP A 175 -4.98 14.16 -8.84
N GLY A 176 -5.21 14.36 -10.13
CA GLY A 176 -4.62 15.45 -10.91
C GLY A 176 -3.11 15.33 -11.14
N GLU A 177 -2.56 14.12 -11.18
CA GLU A 177 -1.15 13.89 -11.57
C GLU A 177 -0.90 14.48 -12.97
N GLU A 178 -1.83 14.17 -13.87
CA GLU A 178 -1.81 14.52 -15.30
C GLU A 178 -2.01 16.02 -15.55
N LYS A 179 -2.15 16.79 -14.47
CA LYS A 179 -2.27 18.24 -14.43
C LYS A 179 -1.20 18.85 -13.51
N GLY A 180 -0.02 18.25 -13.51
CA GLY A 180 1.18 18.76 -12.86
C GLY A 180 1.33 18.32 -11.41
N LEU A 181 1.10 17.03 -11.13
CA LEU A 181 1.32 16.41 -9.81
C LEU A 181 0.48 17.07 -8.71
N ALA A 182 -0.73 17.52 -9.06
CA ALA A 182 -1.48 18.45 -8.22
C ALA A 182 -1.89 17.84 -6.88
N GLY A 183 -2.34 16.58 -6.88
CA GLY A 183 -2.75 15.87 -5.68
C GLY A 183 -1.61 15.52 -4.75
N SER A 184 -0.49 14.99 -5.26
CA SER A 184 0.70 14.69 -4.48
C SER A 184 1.37 15.96 -3.94
N THR A 185 1.42 17.03 -4.73
CA THR A 185 1.88 18.35 -4.26
C THR A 185 1.00 18.88 -3.14
N HIS A 186 -0.32 18.87 -3.31
CA HIS A 186 -1.27 19.26 -2.26
C HIS A 186 -1.08 18.43 -0.99
N PHE A 187 -0.90 17.12 -1.12
CA PHE A 187 -0.71 16.25 0.03
C PHE A 187 0.56 16.62 0.81
N VAL A 188 1.70 16.75 0.12
CA VAL A 188 2.97 17.11 0.75
C VAL A 188 2.91 18.50 1.40
N ASP A 189 2.31 19.48 0.73
CA ASP A 189 2.24 20.86 1.21
C ASP A 189 1.30 21.05 2.42
N THR A 190 0.24 20.24 2.51
CA THR A 190 -0.81 20.44 3.53
C THR A 190 -0.79 19.42 4.66
N HIS A 191 -0.28 18.21 4.43
CA HIS A 191 -0.27 17.13 5.43
C HIS A 191 1.12 16.82 5.96
N THR A 192 2.18 17.46 5.46
CA THR A 192 3.55 17.23 5.95
C THR A 192 4.25 18.52 6.39
N THR A 193 5.15 18.41 7.35
CA THR A 193 5.87 19.56 7.92
C THR A 193 7.28 19.17 8.36
N ASP A 194 8.18 20.14 8.37
CA ASP A 194 9.49 20.01 9.03
C ASP A 194 9.47 20.55 10.48
N ASP A 195 8.38 21.20 10.91
CA ASP A 195 8.24 21.77 12.24
C ASP A 195 7.65 20.73 13.22
N PRO A 196 8.44 20.16 14.15
CA PRO A 196 7.93 19.18 15.11
C PRO A 196 6.91 19.75 16.11
N SER A 197 6.67 21.07 16.11
CA SER A 197 5.63 21.70 16.93
C SER A 197 4.25 21.72 16.26
N GLU A 198 4.18 21.43 14.96
CA GLU A 198 2.93 21.38 14.21
C GLU A 198 2.25 20.01 14.36
N THR A 199 1.24 19.94 15.22
CA THR A 199 0.62 18.67 15.63
C THR A 199 -0.47 18.15 14.68
N ASN A 200 -0.82 18.92 13.65
CA ASN A 200 -1.86 18.57 12.68
C ASN A 200 -1.30 18.08 11.35
N ALA A 201 0.03 17.98 11.23
CA ALA A 201 0.72 17.49 10.06
C ALA A 201 1.70 16.38 10.45
N ILE A 202 2.03 15.55 9.48
CA ILE A 202 3.02 14.47 9.59
C ILE A 202 4.40 15.11 9.53
N LEU A 203 5.27 14.79 10.49
CA LEU A 203 6.65 15.23 10.42
C LEU A 203 7.34 14.52 9.25
N ARG A 204 7.91 15.25 8.30
CA ARG A 204 8.56 14.69 7.10
C ARG A 204 9.64 13.68 7.46
N SER A 205 10.38 13.92 8.54
CA SER A 205 11.39 12.99 9.05
C SER A 205 10.84 11.66 9.58
N THR A 206 9.53 11.50 9.71
CA THR A 206 8.87 10.23 10.05
C THR A 206 8.35 9.49 8.83
N ILE A 207 8.34 10.11 7.65
CA ILE A 207 8.04 9.42 6.39
C ILE A 207 9.34 8.77 5.93
N GLU A 208 9.42 7.46 6.13
CA GLU A 208 10.60 6.67 5.80
C GLU A 208 10.75 6.50 4.29
N GLY A 209 9.63 6.50 3.56
CA GLY A 209 9.65 6.40 2.12
C GLY A 209 8.31 6.58 1.44
N MET A 210 8.36 7.00 0.18
CA MET A 210 7.22 6.95 -0.74
C MET A 210 7.55 6.09 -1.97
N ILE A 211 6.71 5.10 -2.24
CA ILE A 211 6.74 4.26 -3.43
C ILE A 211 5.67 4.77 -4.39
N SER A 212 6.09 5.33 -5.52
CA SER A 212 5.19 5.72 -6.61
C SER A 212 5.12 4.57 -7.61
N VAL A 213 3.92 4.02 -7.78
CA VAL A 213 3.64 2.93 -8.71
C VAL A 213 2.94 3.53 -9.91
N ASP A 214 3.61 3.53 -11.05
CA ASP A 214 3.12 4.21 -12.24
C ASP A 214 3.42 3.42 -13.51
N MET A 215 2.39 3.08 -14.29
CA MET A 215 2.52 2.30 -15.52
C MET A 215 3.32 0.99 -15.34
N ILE A 216 2.70 -0.02 -14.75
CA ILE A 216 3.35 -1.32 -14.47
C ILE A 216 2.78 -2.47 -15.31
N ALA A 217 1.98 -2.18 -16.33
CA ALA A 217 1.21 -3.18 -17.06
C ALA A 217 1.59 -3.36 -18.51
N PHE A 218 2.47 -2.56 -19.11
CA PHE A 218 2.87 -2.73 -20.51
C PHE A 218 4.29 -3.32 -20.64
N ASN A 219 4.39 -4.37 -21.47
CA ASN A 219 5.62 -5.13 -21.73
C ASN A 219 5.55 -5.72 -23.14
N LEU A 220 6.58 -5.50 -23.95
CA LEU A 220 6.68 -5.94 -25.35
C LEU A 220 7.32 -7.33 -25.51
N ASP A 221 7.08 -8.24 -24.57
CA ASP A 221 7.69 -9.58 -24.51
C ASP A 221 9.23 -9.54 -24.47
N THR A 222 9.81 -8.70 -23.60
CA THR A 222 11.25 -8.78 -23.30
C THR A 222 11.55 -10.02 -22.44
N THR A 223 12.77 -10.57 -22.52
CA THR A 223 13.19 -11.67 -21.63
C THR A 223 14.59 -11.41 -21.10
N PRO A 224 14.77 -11.18 -19.78
CA PRO A 224 13.70 -11.11 -18.77
C PRO A 224 12.80 -9.87 -18.95
N ASP A 225 11.61 -9.89 -18.35
CA ASP A 225 10.80 -8.69 -18.15
C ASP A 225 11.63 -7.63 -17.41
N THR A 226 11.36 -6.35 -17.63
CA THR A 226 12.13 -5.28 -17.00
C THR A 226 11.27 -4.19 -16.41
N LEU A 227 11.75 -3.60 -15.32
CA LEU A 227 11.23 -2.37 -14.73
C LEU A 227 12.29 -1.28 -14.73
N HIS A 228 11.83 -0.05 -14.89
CA HIS A 228 12.57 1.16 -14.67
C HIS A 228 12.45 1.61 -13.22
N VAL A 229 13.59 2.02 -12.68
CA VAL A 229 13.71 2.65 -11.36
C VAL A 229 14.65 3.83 -11.48
N GLU A 230 14.38 4.92 -10.78
CA GLU A 230 15.30 6.06 -10.74
C GLU A 230 16.70 5.63 -10.25
N ALA A 231 17.76 6.33 -10.61
CA ALA A 231 19.15 5.96 -10.30
C ALA A 231 19.64 6.53 -8.97
N ASP A 232 18.96 7.55 -8.44
CA ASP A 232 19.40 8.25 -7.23
C ASP A 232 19.21 7.33 -6.00
N PRO A 233 20.31 6.91 -5.35
CA PRO A 233 20.23 5.85 -4.35
C PRO A 233 19.68 6.38 -3.03
N ASN A 234 18.67 5.68 -2.51
CA ASN A 234 18.15 5.86 -1.15
C ASN A 234 17.72 4.51 -0.55
N PRO A 235 17.49 4.41 0.77
CA PRO A 235 17.14 3.15 1.43
C PRO A 235 15.88 2.48 0.87
N VAL A 236 14.83 3.26 0.58
CA VAL A 236 13.52 2.78 0.11
C VAL A 236 13.66 2.12 -1.26
N ARG A 237 14.26 2.86 -2.20
CA ARG A 237 14.61 2.38 -3.53
C ARG A 237 15.44 1.11 -3.49
N ASN A 238 16.51 1.11 -2.71
CA ASN A 238 17.43 -0.03 -2.65
C ASN A 238 16.76 -1.27 -2.06
N GLY A 239 15.92 -1.10 -1.04
CA GLY A 239 15.14 -2.19 -0.48
C GLY A 239 14.10 -2.73 -1.45
N LEU A 240 13.43 -1.86 -2.23
CA LEU A 240 12.48 -2.30 -3.24
C LEU A 240 13.16 -3.05 -4.40
N ILE A 241 14.29 -2.54 -4.91
CA ILE A 241 15.11 -3.25 -5.91
C ILE A 241 15.53 -4.63 -5.40
N GLN A 242 15.92 -4.72 -4.12
CA GLN A 242 16.28 -5.98 -3.50
C GLN A 242 15.08 -6.93 -3.43
N ALA A 243 13.88 -6.45 -3.07
CA ALA A 243 12.67 -7.25 -3.06
C ALA A 243 12.31 -7.77 -4.46
N ILE A 244 12.35 -6.91 -5.48
CA ILE A 244 12.12 -7.31 -6.87
C ILE A 244 13.13 -8.38 -7.30
N THR A 245 14.42 -8.16 -7.06
CA THR A 245 15.49 -9.09 -7.46
C THR A 245 15.41 -10.45 -6.75
N ASN A 246 15.00 -10.47 -5.48
CA ASN A 246 14.97 -11.69 -4.68
C ASN A 246 13.70 -12.52 -4.89
N HIS A 247 12.58 -11.88 -5.24
CA HIS A 247 11.26 -12.51 -5.24
C HIS A 247 10.64 -12.62 -6.63
N THR A 248 11.24 -12.02 -7.65
CA THR A 248 10.75 -12.06 -9.03
C THR A 248 11.87 -12.43 -10.02
N GLY A 249 11.51 -12.65 -11.28
CA GLY A 249 12.46 -12.78 -12.40
C GLY A 249 12.75 -11.48 -13.14
N ILE A 250 12.25 -10.34 -12.65
CA ILE A 250 12.24 -9.05 -13.35
C ILE A 250 13.62 -8.38 -13.24
N GLY A 251 14.14 -7.91 -14.37
CA GLY A 251 15.35 -7.10 -14.44
C GLY A 251 15.10 -5.63 -14.09
N ILE A 252 16.09 -4.98 -13.49
CA ILE A 252 16.03 -3.54 -13.19
C ILE A 252 16.90 -2.77 -14.18
N ILE A 253 16.34 -1.72 -14.77
CA ILE A 253 17.07 -0.72 -15.55
C ILE A 253 17.01 0.60 -14.77
N GLU A 254 18.17 1.12 -14.41
CA GLU A 254 18.27 2.39 -13.69
C GLU A 254 18.28 3.57 -14.68
N LEU A 255 17.43 4.56 -14.43
CA LEU A 255 17.37 5.80 -15.21
C LEU A 255 17.71 7.00 -14.33
N PRO A 256 18.28 8.10 -14.86
CA PRO A 256 18.42 9.34 -14.09
C PRO A 256 17.07 9.77 -13.48
N HIS A 257 17.09 10.56 -12.40
CA HIS A 257 15.86 11.06 -11.77
C HIS A 257 14.91 11.71 -12.79
N ILE A 258 13.63 11.33 -12.72
CA ILE A 258 12.54 11.77 -13.58
C ILE A 258 11.45 12.34 -12.67
N GLY A 259 11.46 13.65 -12.43
CA GLY A 259 10.43 14.34 -11.63
C GLY A 259 9.09 14.49 -12.35
N ALA A 260 8.56 13.40 -12.91
CA ALA A 260 7.39 13.38 -13.79
C ALA A 260 6.27 12.45 -13.31
N SER A 261 6.24 12.12 -12.01
CA SER A 261 5.17 11.34 -11.37
C SER A 261 5.11 11.70 -9.87
N ASP A 262 4.15 11.16 -9.13
CA ASP A 262 3.75 11.59 -7.78
C ASP A 262 4.84 11.48 -6.70
N HIS A 263 5.93 10.76 -6.94
CA HIS A 263 7.09 10.79 -6.06
C HIS A 263 7.79 12.16 -6.03
N ALA A 264 7.71 12.96 -7.08
CA ALA A 264 8.54 14.15 -7.22
C ALA A 264 8.29 15.20 -6.11
N PRO A 265 7.04 15.53 -5.71
CA PRO A 265 6.81 16.44 -4.59
C PRO A 265 7.35 15.92 -3.25
N PHE A 266 7.35 14.60 -3.03
CA PHE A 266 7.96 14.00 -1.84
C PHE A 266 9.48 14.13 -1.87
N HIS A 267 10.10 13.86 -3.03
CA HIS A 267 11.53 14.02 -3.25
C HIS A 267 11.97 15.48 -3.01
N ASP A 268 11.24 16.45 -3.58
CA ASP A 268 11.51 17.88 -3.42
C ASP A 268 11.38 18.34 -1.96
N ALA A 269 10.55 17.66 -1.16
CA ALA A 269 10.43 17.86 0.28
C ALA A 269 11.53 17.13 1.10
N GLY A 270 12.46 16.43 0.46
CA GLY A 270 13.56 15.72 1.10
C GLY A 270 13.19 14.37 1.70
N ILE A 271 12.07 13.78 1.27
CA ILE A 271 11.64 12.43 1.65
C ILE A 271 12.25 11.44 0.66
N ASP A 272 12.69 10.27 1.16
CA ASP A 272 13.21 9.20 0.31
C ASP A 272 12.08 8.63 -0.57
N THR A 273 12.35 8.47 -1.87
CA THR A 273 11.34 8.05 -2.84
C THR A 273 11.82 6.95 -3.76
N VAL A 274 10.88 6.22 -4.34
CA VAL A 274 11.14 5.36 -5.50
C VAL A 274 9.96 5.43 -6.45
N LEU A 275 10.23 5.86 -7.69
CA LEU A 275 9.33 5.61 -8.81
C LEU A 275 9.66 4.26 -9.42
N ILE A 276 8.63 3.44 -9.60
CA ILE A 276 8.70 2.24 -10.43
C ILE A 276 7.73 2.38 -11.58
N PHE A 277 8.21 2.00 -12.77
CA PHE A 277 7.44 1.98 -14.00
C PHE A 277 8.03 0.96 -14.95
N GLU A 278 7.29 0.60 -15.99
CA GLU A 278 7.67 -0.41 -16.95
C GLU A 278 8.98 -0.13 -17.72
N GLY A 279 9.65 -1.21 -18.10
CA GLY A 279 10.91 -1.16 -18.84
C GLY A 279 10.78 -0.69 -20.29
N ASP A 280 9.63 -0.89 -20.92
CA ASP A 280 9.39 -0.50 -22.32
C ASP A 280 8.93 0.97 -22.48
N PHE A 281 9.25 1.81 -21.48
CA PHE A 281 8.95 3.24 -21.46
C PHE A 281 9.99 4.09 -22.23
N MET A 282 11.28 3.74 -22.15
CA MET A 282 12.38 4.55 -22.73
C MET A 282 13.59 3.71 -23.20
N ASP A 283 13.91 3.75 -24.49
CA ASP A 283 15.22 3.28 -25.00
C ASP A 283 16.30 4.36 -24.83
N LEU A 284 17.13 4.23 -23.78
CA LEU A 284 18.30 5.10 -23.57
C LEU A 284 19.54 4.73 -24.41
N SER A 285 19.53 3.63 -25.15
CA SER A 285 20.71 3.16 -25.88
C SER A 285 20.94 3.87 -27.24
N THR A 286 19.96 4.63 -27.74
CA THR A 286 19.95 5.08 -29.15
C THR A 286 19.96 6.59 -29.38
N GLY A 287 19.83 7.45 -28.37
CA GLY A 287 19.82 8.91 -28.59
C GLY A 287 18.63 9.41 -29.43
N TYR A 288 17.46 8.76 -29.27
CA TYR A 288 16.13 8.97 -29.89
C TYR A 288 15.92 8.37 -31.31
N PRO A 289 14.71 7.89 -31.71
CA PRO A 289 13.42 7.83 -31.00
C PRO A 289 12.82 6.41 -30.77
N LEU A 290 12.27 6.19 -29.56
CA LEU A 290 11.00 5.51 -29.23
C LEU A 290 10.87 3.98 -29.43
N ILE A 291 11.11 3.21 -28.37
CA ILE A 291 10.07 2.29 -27.90
C ILE A 291 9.35 3.09 -26.82
N LEU A 292 8.17 3.62 -27.16
CA LEU A 292 7.25 4.15 -26.18
C LEU A 292 6.26 3.04 -25.91
N ASN A 293 5.74 2.99 -24.70
CA ASN A 293 4.31 2.86 -24.54
C ASN A 293 3.60 3.98 -25.36
N THR A 294 3.49 3.80 -26.69
CA THR A 294 2.94 4.82 -27.61
C THR A 294 1.44 5.04 -27.39
N ILE A 295 0.85 4.21 -26.53
CA ILE A 295 -0.58 4.13 -26.31
C ILE A 295 -0.99 4.87 -25.04
N MET A 296 -0.08 5.10 -24.07
CA MET A 296 -0.32 5.98 -22.93
C MET A 296 -0.87 7.33 -23.41
N HIS A 297 -1.71 7.95 -22.59
CA HIS A 297 -2.42 9.17 -22.91
C HIS A 297 -3.26 9.06 -24.22
N SER A 298 -3.73 7.87 -24.58
CA SER A 298 -4.61 7.69 -25.75
C SER A 298 -5.73 6.68 -25.50
N ASP A 299 -6.74 6.68 -26.37
CA ASP A 299 -7.82 5.69 -26.39
C ASP A 299 -7.33 4.23 -26.49
N MET A 300 -6.10 4.02 -26.95
CA MET A 300 -5.47 2.71 -27.08
C MET A 300 -4.89 2.20 -25.77
N ASP A 301 -4.68 3.05 -24.76
CA ASP A 301 -4.38 2.60 -23.41
C ASP A 301 -5.66 2.09 -22.74
N SER A 302 -6.08 0.91 -23.19
CA SER A 302 -7.33 0.27 -22.80
C SER A 302 -7.17 -1.25 -22.72
N THR A 303 -7.96 -1.89 -21.87
CA THR A 303 -8.01 -3.36 -21.78
C THR A 303 -8.59 -4.03 -23.02
N ASP A 304 -9.26 -3.27 -23.90
CA ASP A 304 -9.76 -3.77 -25.18
C ASP A 304 -8.66 -3.79 -26.26
N THR A 305 -7.51 -3.15 -26.01
CA THR A 305 -6.38 -3.14 -26.93
C THR A 305 -5.57 -4.44 -26.78
N PRO A 306 -5.47 -5.28 -27.83
CA PRO A 306 -4.77 -6.54 -27.72
C PRO A 306 -3.25 -6.37 -27.50
N GLY A 307 -2.69 -7.13 -26.56
CA GLY A 307 -1.24 -7.17 -26.32
C GLY A 307 -0.69 -5.96 -25.60
N VAL A 308 -1.55 -5.23 -24.88
CA VAL A 308 -1.17 -4.04 -24.11
C VAL A 308 -0.97 -4.34 -22.64
N MET A 309 -1.85 -5.16 -22.06
CA MET A 309 -1.81 -5.49 -20.63
C MET A 309 -1.10 -6.82 -20.40
N ASP A 310 0.05 -6.75 -19.75
CA ASP A 310 0.76 -7.85 -19.11
C ASP A 310 0.36 -7.89 -17.63
N TYR A 311 -0.62 -8.71 -17.31
CA TYR A 311 -1.08 -8.85 -15.93
C TYR A 311 -0.17 -9.74 -15.07
N ASP A 312 0.69 -10.55 -15.71
CA ASP A 312 1.60 -11.43 -14.97
C ASP A 312 2.71 -10.56 -14.33
N ILE A 313 3.33 -9.64 -15.10
CA ILE A 313 4.30 -8.68 -14.55
C ILE A 313 3.65 -7.80 -13.47
N CYS A 314 2.44 -7.28 -13.69
CA CYS A 314 1.70 -6.49 -12.69
C CYS A 314 1.58 -7.20 -11.34
N THR A 315 1.26 -8.50 -11.37
CA THR A 315 1.04 -9.32 -10.18
C THR A 315 2.36 -9.60 -9.47
N GLU A 316 3.43 -9.89 -10.20
CA GLU A 316 4.78 -10.08 -9.65
C GLU A 316 5.34 -8.79 -9.01
N VAL A 317 5.13 -7.64 -9.68
CA VAL A 317 5.53 -6.32 -9.16
C VAL A 317 4.74 -5.99 -7.89
N SER A 318 3.42 -6.22 -7.90
CA SER A 318 2.57 -6.04 -6.71
C SER A 318 3.06 -6.91 -5.54
N ARG A 319 3.46 -8.17 -5.82
CA ARG A 319 4.03 -9.08 -4.81
C ARG A 319 5.36 -8.58 -4.26
N ALA A 320 6.24 -8.07 -5.10
CA ALA A 320 7.52 -7.52 -4.68
C ALA A 320 7.36 -6.27 -3.80
N ILE A 321 6.44 -5.36 -4.15
CA ILE A 321 6.12 -4.19 -3.34
C ILE A 321 5.52 -4.62 -1.99
N ALA A 322 4.59 -5.59 -2.00
CA ALA A 322 4.02 -6.14 -0.76
C ALA A 322 5.12 -6.73 0.14
N HIS A 323 6.08 -7.45 -0.43
CA HIS A 323 7.21 -8.00 0.31
C HIS A 323 8.06 -6.90 0.94
N PHE A 324 8.41 -5.88 0.16
CA PHE A 324 9.15 -4.72 0.66
C PHE A 324 8.41 -4.02 1.80
N LEU A 325 7.11 -3.72 1.63
CA LEU A 325 6.30 -3.09 2.66
C LEU A 325 6.24 -3.95 3.93
N CYS A 326 6.10 -5.27 3.78
CA CYS A 326 6.08 -6.19 4.91
C CYS A 326 7.38 -6.23 5.70
N ASP A 327 8.52 -6.21 5.01
CA ASP A 327 9.82 -6.17 5.64
C ASP A 327 10.09 -4.82 6.31
N GLN A 328 9.86 -3.71 5.59
CA GLN A 328 10.19 -2.38 6.08
C GLN A 328 9.26 -1.91 7.20
N ALA A 329 7.94 -2.02 6.99
CA ALA A 329 6.97 -1.68 8.03
C ALA A 329 7.02 -2.67 9.21
N GLY A 330 7.70 -3.80 9.03
CA GLY A 330 7.92 -4.82 10.04
C GLY A 330 6.63 -5.52 10.43
N VAL A 331 6.23 -6.52 9.64
CA VAL A 331 5.13 -7.43 10.00
C VAL A 331 5.36 -7.96 11.41
N ILE A 332 4.33 -7.83 12.22
CA ILE A 332 4.23 -8.43 13.55
C ILE A 332 3.48 -9.73 13.37
N PRO A 333 4.15 -10.89 13.45
CA PRO A 333 3.47 -12.17 13.32
C PRO A 333 2.38 -12.27 14.38
N PRO A 334 1.19 -12.81 14.04
CA PRO A 334 0.20 -13.10 15.06
C PRO A 334 0.80 -14.07 16.07
N ALA A 335 0.43 -13.90 17.34
CA ALA A 335 0.89 -14.79 18.39
C ALA A 335 0.42 -16.23 18.13
N THR A 336 1.32 -17.11 17.70
CA THR A 336 1.03 -18.53 17.52
C THR A 336 1.11 -19.27 18.85
N LEU A 337 -0.05 -19.60 19.41
CA LEU A 337 -0.17 -20.31 20.68
C LEU A 337 -0.02 -21.83 20.47
N GLU A 338 1.18 -22.36 20.73
CA GLU A 338 1.42 -23.80 20.76
C GLU A 338 1.31 -24.34 22.19
N PRO A 339 0.34 -25.21 22.51
CA PRO A 339 0.27 -25.86 23.81
C PRO A 339 1.30 -26.98 23.92
N ALA A 340 2.31 -26.81 24.77
CA ALA A 340 3.12 -27.93 25.22
C ALA A 340 2.35 -28.70 26.30
N ILE A 341 1.94 -29.94 26.02
CA ILE A 341 1.45 -30.87 27.03
C ILE A 341 2.68 -31.64 27.57
N GLU A 342 3.41 -31.06 28.51
CA GLU A 342 4.30 -31.84 29.38
C GLU A 342 3.66 -32.01 30.77
N GLY A 343 2.78 -33.01 30.87
CA GLY A 343 2.07 -33.37 32.10
C GLY A 343 0.78 -32.58 32.28
N GLU A 344 -0.27 -33.22 32.78
CA GLU A 344 -1.66 -32.70 32.85
C GLU A 344 -1.88 -31.43 33.71
N SER A 345 -0.81 -30.74 34.13
CA SER A 345 -0.83 -29.62 35.07
C SER A 345 -0.26 -28.30 34.53
N THR A 346 0.37 -28.27 33.36
CA THR A 346 0.96 -27.05 32.80
C THR A 346 0.53 -26.79 31.35
N LEU A 347 0.47 -25.52 30.96
CA LEU A 347 0.24 -25.05 29.60
C LEU A 347 1.34 -24.07 29.24
N GLU A 348 2.10 -24.35 28.19
CA GLU A 348 3.01 -23.37 27.61
C GLU A 348 2.27 -22.52 26.56
N VAL A 349 2.46 -21.21 26.64
CA VAL A 349 1.91 -20.20 25.74
C VAL A 349 3.08 -19.60 24.98
N ARG A 350 3.23 -19.97 23.71
CA ARG A 350 4.27 -19.43 22.81
C ARG A 350 3.74 -18.30 21.94
N TRP A 351 4.61 -17.37 21.53
CA TRP A 351 4.33 -16.40 20.45
C TRP A 351 5.63 -15.77 19.93
N GLN A 352 5.62 -15.24 18.71
CA GLN A 352 6.72 -14.41 18.24
C GLN A 352 6.56 -12.97 18.72
N SER A 353 7.60 -12.43 19.36
CA SER A 353 7.68 -11.02 19.74
C SER A 353 8.16 -10.16 18.59
N SER A 354 7.74 -8.90 18.58
CA SER A 354 8.32 -7.85 17.74
C SER A 354 9.25 -6.97 18.57
N PRO A 355 10.36 -6.51 17.97
CA PRO A 355 11.25 -5.56 18.62
C PRO A 355 10.49 -4.32 19.11
N GLY A 356 10.72 -3.92 20.36
CA GLY A 356 10.15 -2.70 20.93
C GLY A 356 8.67 -2.78 21.32
N VAL A 357 8.02 -3.94 21.23
CA VAL A 357 6.61 -4.12 21.63
C VAL A 357 6.53 -4.79 22.99
N ASP A 358 5.82 -4.18 23.93
CA ASP A 358 5.49 -4.81 25.20
C ASP A 358 4.29 -5.73 25.03
N TYR A 359 4.29 -6.88 25.70
CA TYR A 359 3.18 -7.83 25.64
C TYR A 359 2.55 -8.00 27.01
N THR A 360 1.22 -8.12 27.03
CA THR A 360 0.48 -8.49 28.24
C THR A 360 -0.37 -9.73 27.98
N LEU A 361 -0.15 -10.75 28.80
CA LEU A 361 -0.90 -12.00 28.79
C LEU A 361 -2.08 -11.88 29.77
N TYR A 362 -3.26 -12.23 29.28
CA TYR A 362 -4.51 -12.27 30.03
C TYR A 362 -5.15 -13.66 29.97
N GLY A 363 -5.97 -13.99 30.97
CA GLY A 363 -6.80 -15.20 30.99
C GLY A 363 -8.27 -14.93 31.30
N ALA A 364 -9.18 -15.80 30.85
CA ALA A 364 -10.61 -15.77 31.20
C ALA A 364 -11.19 -17.18 31.50
N ASP A 365 -12.07 -17.28 32.52
CA ASP A 365 -12.67 -18.54 32.99
C ASP A 365 -13.77 -19.09 32.05
N SER A 366 -14.25 -18.30 31.08
CA SER A 366 -15.38 -18.69 30.22
C SER A 366 -15.27 -18.20 28.77
N LEU A 367 -15.81 -19.00 27.84
CA LEU A 367 -15.77 -18.80 26.39
C LEU A 367 -16.60 -17.63 25.85
N LEU A 368 -17.47 -17.06 26.68
CA LEU A 368 -18.51 -16.11 26.24
C LEU A 368 -18.37 -14.74 26.90
N GLN A 369 -17.30 -14.46 27.63
CA GLN A 369 -17.21 -13.20 28.36
C GLN A 369 -16.76 -12.04 27.48
N THR A 370 -17.62 -11.04 27.46
CA THR A 370 -17.43 -9.78 26.75
C THR A 370 -16.58 -8.77 27.53
N ASN A 371 -16.20 -9.01 28.81
CA ASN A 371 -15.52 -8.01 29.66
C ASN A 371 -14.66 -8.52 30.85
N GLY A 372 -14.29 -9.80 30.95
CA GLY A 372 -13.56 -10.33 32.12
C GLY A 372 -12.26 -11.04 31.77
N TRP A 373 -11.22 -10.25 31.44
CA TRP A 373 -9.86 -10.73 31.23
C TRP A 373 -9.02 -10.40 32.46
N ASP A 374 -8.53 -11.41 33.16
CA ASP A 374 -7.63 -11.23 34.30
C ASP A 374 -6.19 -11.12 33.79
N PHE A 375 -5.46 -10.13 34.29
CA PHE A 375 -4.02 -10.00 34.04
C PHE A 375 -3.28 -11.22 34.58
N ILE A 376 -2.41 -11.81 33.76
CA ILE A 376 -1.53 -12.90 34.16
C ILE A 376 -0.10 -12.35 34.31
N GLN A 377 0.45 -11.81 33.23
CA GLN A 377 1.86 -11.39 33.19
C GLN A 377 2.08 -10.30 32.14
N HIS A 378 2.99 -9.38 32.45
CA HIS A 378 3.57 -8.44 31.51
C HIS A 378 4.93 -8.97 31.06
N ILE A 379 5.17 -8.97 29.76
CA ILE A 379 6.42 -9.38 29.13
C ILE A 379 7.02 -8.14 28.45
N PRO A 380 8.16 -7.64 28.95
CA PRO A 380 8.80 -6.46 28.39
C PRO A 380 9.27 -6.66 26.94
N ALA A 381 9.33 -5.57 26.20
CA ALA A 381 9.87 -5.52 24.85
C ALA A 381 11.28 -6.12 24.76
N THR A 382 11.51 -6.85 23.68
CA THR A 382 12.82 -7.34 23.26
C THR A 382 13.38 -6.44 22.15
N ASN A 383 14.68 -6.54 21.87
CA ASN A 383 15.31 -5.79 20.76
C ASN A 383 15.29 -6.56 19.43
N THR A 384 14.82 -7.81 19.44
CA THR A 384 14.88 -8.73 18.31
C THR A 384 13.62 -9.60 18.30
N THR A 385 13.14 -9.94 17.12
CA THR A 385 12.09 -10.96 16.99
C THR A 385 12.57 -12.26 17.62
N THR A 386 11.88 -12.69 18.67
CA THR A 386 12.19 -13.94 19.36
C THR A 386 10.92 -14.65 19.79
N GLU A 387 10.97 -15.97 19.83
CA GLU A 387 9.89 -16.76 20.41
C GLU A 387 9.88 -16.52 21.93
N LEU A 388 8.77 -16.01 22.43
CA LEU A 388 8.49 -15.90 23.85
C LEU A 388 7.63 -17.09 24.26
N ALA A 389 7.89 -17.62 25.46
CA ALA A 389 7.12 -18.69 26.06
C ALA A 389 6.81 -18.34 27.52
N VAL A 390 5.56 -18.55 27.92
CA VAL A 390 5.14 -18.50 29.33
C VAL A 390 4.55 -19.85 29.71
N GLU A 391 5.12 -20.48 30.73
CA GLU A 391 4.58 -21.70 31.31
C GLU A 391 3.55 -21.33 32.39
N LEU A 392 2.33 -21.83 32.25
CA LEU A 392 1.21 -21.59 33.15
C LEU A 392 0.88 -22.86 33.93
N ASP A 393 0.86 -22.78 35.26
CA ASP A 393 0.40 -23.87 36.12
C ASP A 393 -1.14 -23.87 36.21
N LEU A 394 -1.76 -24.83 35.52
CA LEU A 394 -3.21 -25.02 35.45
C LEU A 394 -3.85 -25.39 36.79
N THR A 395 -3.05 -25.75 37.81
CA THR A 395 -3.57 -25.95 39.17
C THR A 395 -3.78 -24.63 39.92
N THR A 396 -3.12 -23.55 39.48
CA THR A 396 -3.19 -22.22 40.10
C THR A 396 -3.95 -21.20 39.25
N VAL A 397 -4.08 -21.45 37.95
CA VAL A 397 -4.75 -20.58 36.98
C VAL A 397 -6.03 -21.26 36.49
N THR A 398 -7.21 -20.74 36.87
CA THR A 398 -8.54 -21.35 36.55
C THR A 398 -9.03 -21.08 35.12
N GLN A 399 -8.22 -20.36 34.33
CA GLN A 399 -8.58 -19.75 33.06
C GLN A 399 -8.69 -20.82 31.95
N ARG A 400 -9.73 -20.73 31.12
CA ARG A 400 -9.97 -21.63 29.97
C ARG A 400 -9.67 -21.00 28.62
N MET A 401 -9.38 -19.69 28.62
CA MET A 401 -8.94 -18.94 27.46
C MET A 401 -7.78 -18.05 27.82
N PHE A 402 -6.92 -17.81 26.84
CA PHE A 402 -5.78 -16.91 26.95
C PHE A 402 -5.77 -15.94 25.77
N LYS A 403 -5.23 -14.76 26.04
CA LYS A 403 -5.07 -13.68 25.09
C LYS A 403 -3.75 -12.97 25.34
N VAL A 404 -2.98 -12.77 24.29
CA VAL A 404 -1.81 -11.87 24.30
C VAL A 404 -2.24 -10.55 23.67
N LEU A 405 -1.85 -9.44 24.30
CA LEU A 405 -2.01 -8.07 23.78
C LEU A 405 -0.63 -7.46 23.60
N GLY A 406 -0.32 -6.97 22.40
CA GLY A 406 0.76 -6.00 22.21
C GLY A 406 0.27 -4.62 22.65
N GLU A 407 1.08 -3.88 23.42
CA GLU A 407 0.79 -2.53 23.89
C GLU A 407 1.78 -1.49 23.37
#